data_AF-A0A1J3D972-F1
#
_entry.id   AF-A0A1J3D972-F1
#
_cell.length_a   1.000
_cell.length_b   1.000
_cell.length_c   1.000
_cell.angle_alpha   90.00
_cell.angle_beta   90.00
_cell.angle_gamma   90.00
#
_symmetry.space_group_name_H-M   'P 1'
#
loop_
_entity.id
_entity.type
_entity.pdbx_description
1 polymer ?
#
loop_
_entity_poly.entity_id
_entity_poly.type
_entity_poly.pdbx_seq_one_letter_code
_entity_poly.pdbx_strand_id
1 'polypeptide(L)'
;ICREEIGEIRKDIVNFHGEMVLLVNYSNINYTGLAKILKKYDKRRGGRLRSPFIQKVLRQPFFKTDLVSRLVREWETTMDAMFSPPSDSSSSIADAEGHERCAVAAAGEGIFRNTVAALLTMREMRRVSSTHSAFSLPPLNLSDSDLVLRSIHIPCPIPIPY
;
A
#
# COMPACT_ATOMS: atom_id res chain seq x y z
N ILE A 1 26.80 18.19 2.74
CA ILE A 1 25.96 17.07 3.20
C ILE A 1 26.79 15.81 3.03
N CYS A 2 27.10 15.13 4.12
CA CYS A 2 27.88 13.89 4.15
C CYS A 2 27.08 12.75 3.51
N ARG A 3 27.77 11.72 2.97
CA ARG A 3 27.13 10.56 2.31
C ARG A 3 26.12 9.85 3.23
N GLU A 4 26.45 9.78 4.52
CA GLU A 4 25.62 9.19 5.57
C GLU A 4 24.32 9.99 5.80
N GLU A 5 24.39 11.33 5.83
CA GLU A 5 23.21 12.21 5.96
C GLU A 5 22.24 12.04 4.77
N ILE A 6 22.77 11.86 3.55
CA ILE A 6 21.94 11.57 2.36
C ILE A 6 21.23 10.21 2.50
N GLY A 7 21.88 9.23 3.12
CA GLY A 7 21.31 7.91 3.39
C GLY A 7 20.10 7.96 4.32
N GLU A 8 20.24 8.66 5.46
CA GLU A 8 19.15 8.80 6.43
C GLU A 8 17.97 9.59 5.87
N ILE A 9 18.22 10.67 5.11
CA ILE A 9 17.14 11.44 4.45
C ILE A 9 16.34 10.55 3.49
N ARG A 10 17.00 9.70 2.70
CA ARG A 10 16.31 8.77 1.78
C ARG A 10 15.44 7.78 2.54
N LYS A 11 15.93 7.26 3.66
CA LYS A 11 15.19 6.32 4.51
C LYS A 11 13.95 6.99 5.11
N ASP A 12 14.07 8.20 5.62
CA ASP A 12 12.94 8.94 6.20
C ASP A 12 11.86 9.24 5.14
N ILE A 13 12.28 9.58 3.91
CA ILE A 13 11.37 9.77 2.78
C ILE A 13 10.59 8.48 2.47
N VAL A 14 11.28 7.34 2.38
CA VAL A 14 10.63 6.05 2.09
C VAL A 14 9.68 5.63 3.22
N ASN A 15 10.06 5.85 4.47
CA ASN A 15 9.22 5.58 5.64
C ASN A 15 7.96 6.44 5.62
N PHE A 16 8.09 7.74 5.38
CA PHE A 16 6.96 8.67 5.29
C PHE A 16 5.98 8.26 4.18
N HIS A 17 6.49 7.87 3.01
CA HIS A 17 5.67 7.31 1.94
C HIS A 17 4.91 6.05 2.40
N GLY A 18 5.59 5.11 3.06
CA GLY A 18 4.97 3.90 3.60
C GLY A 18 3.85 4.20 4.61
N GLU A 19 4.04 5.17 5.49
CA GLU A 19 3.00 5.62 6.43
C GLU A 19 1.77 6.19 5.71
N MET A 20 1.95 6.98 4.65
CA MET A 20 0.84 7.47 3.84
C MET A 20 0.06 6.33 3.17
N VAL A 21 0.76 5.32 2.63
CA VAL A 21 0.12 4.13 2.05
C VAL A 21 -0.65 3.34 3.12
N LEU A 22 -0.06 3.15 4.30
CA LEU A 22 -0.72 2.48 5.42
C LEU A 22 -1.97 3.23 5.91
N LEU A 23 -1.95 4.57 5.88
CA LEU A 23 -3.11 5.39 6.23
C LEU A 23 -4.27 5.21 5.23
N VAL A 24 -3.97 5.19 3.92
CA VAL A 24 -4.97 4.90 2.89
C VAL A 24 -5.54 3.48 3.07
N ASN A 25 -4.68 2.51 3.38
CA ASN A 25 -5.09 1.13 3.65
C ASN A 25 -6.01 1.03 4.88
N TYR A 26 -5.66 1.69 5.99
CA TYR A 26 -6.49 1.74 7.20
C TYR A 26 -7.91 2.19 6.87
N SER A 27 -8.05 3.28 6.11
CA SER A 27 -9.35 3.80 5.71
C SER A 27 -10.16 2.79 4.88
N ASN A 28 -9.53 2.16 3.89
CA ASN A 28 -10.15 1.18 3.01
C ASN A 28 -10.66 -0.06 3.75
N ILE A 29 -9.85 -0.61 4.67
CA ILE A 29 -10.21 -1.79 5.47
C ILE A 29 -11.39 -1.45 6.39
N ASN A 30 -11.33 -0.32 7.09
CA ASN A 30 -12.39 0.10 8.01
C ASN A 30 -13.71 0.36 7.28
N TYR A 31 -13.68 1.06 6.15
CA TYR A 31 -14.87 1.25 5.32
C TYR A 31 -15.47 -0.08 4.86
N THR A 32 -14.63 -1.02 4.40
CA THR A 32 -15.07 -2.35 3.98
C THR A 32 -15.71 -3.11 5.13
N GLY A 33 -15.10 -3.08 6.32
CA GLY A 33 -15.65 -3.67 7.54
C GLY A 33 -17.03 -3.12 7.89
N LEU A 34 -17.17 -1.78 7.88
CA LEU A 34 -18.45 -1.10 8.10
C LEU A 34 -19.50 -1.49 7.06
N ALA A 35 -19.16 -1.49 5.78
CA ALA A 35 -20.08 -1.86 4.72
C ALA A 35 -20.54 -3.33 4.84
N LYS A 36 -19.64 -4.24 5.23
CA LYS A 36 -19.95 -5.67 5.40
C LYS A 36 -20.79 -5.93 6.66
N ILE A 37 -20.51 -5.28 7.79
CA ILE A 37 -21.31 -5.48 9.01
C ILE A 37 -22.72 -4.90 8.86
N LEU A 38 -22.86 -3.74 8.21
CA LEU A 38 -24.17 -3.16 7.88
C LEU A 38 -24.94 -4.06 6.90
N LYS A 39 -24.28 -4.60 5.87
CA LYS A 39 -24.91 -5.57 4.96
C LYS A 39 -25.38 -6.81 5.73
N LYS A 40 -24.60 -7.30 6.70
CA LYS A 40 -24.95 -8.46 7.53
C LYS A 40 -26.16 -8.16 8.41
N TYR A 41 -26.21 -6.98 9.02
CA TYR A 41 -27.34 -6.52 9.82
C TYR A 41 -28.64 -6.52 9.01
N ASP A 42 -28.64 -5.83 7.87
CA ASP A 42 -29.82 -5.71 7.01
C ASP A 42 -30.32 -7.07 6.54
N LYS A 43 -29.40 -7.98 6.16
CA LYS A 43 -29.74 -9.36 5.78
C LYS A 43 -30.40 -10.16 6.90
N ARG A 44 -29.95 -10.00 8.15
CA ARG A 44 -30.46 -10.79 9.28
C ARG A 44 -31.78 -10.27 9.84
N ARG A 45 -32.00 -8.96 9.80
CA ARG A 45 -33.18 -8.32 10.41
C ARG A 45 -34.21 -7.79 9.40
N GLY A 46 -33.98 -7.98 8.10
CA GLY A 46 -34.83 -7.39 7.06
C GLY A 46 -34.79 -5.86 7.03
N GLY A 47 -33.78 -5.25 7.65
CA GLY A 47 -33.63 -3.80 7.78
C GLY A 47 -33.06 -3.13 6.53
N ARG A 48 -33.06 -1.80 6.53
CA ARG A 48 -32.46 -0.94 5.49
C ARG A 48 -31.54 0.13 6.11
N LEU A 49 -30.77 -0.23 7.13
CA LEU A 49 -29.87 0.70 7.81
C LEU A 49 -28.59 0.99 7.02
N ARG A 50 -28.17 0.11 6.12
CA ARG A 50 -26.89 0.26 5.42
C ARG A 50 -26.77 1.57 4.65
N SER A 51 -27.79 1.91 3.86
CA SER A 51 -27.75 3.10 2.99
C SER A 51 -27.54 4.41 3.78
N PRO A 52 -28.38 4.76 4.77
CA PRO A 52 -28.21 6.01 5.51
C PRO A 52 -26.90 6.05 6.32
N PHE A 53 -26.40 4.91 6.81
CA PHE A 53 -25.12 4.86 7.51
C PHE A 53 -23.93 5.06 6.56
N ILE A 54 -23.92 4.43 5.39
CA ILE A 54 -22.83 4.61 4.43
C ILE A 54 -22.74 6.07 3.99
N GLN A 55 -23.86 6.76 3.72
CA GLN A 55 -23.84 8.18 3.37
C GLN A 55 -23.17 9.05 4.44
N LYS A 56 -23.37 8.72 5.72
CA LYS A 56 -22.70 9.40 6.84
C LYS A 56 -21.20 9.10 6.87
N VAL A 57 -20.82 7.84 6.67
CA VAL A 57 -19.42 7.38 6.65
C VAL A 57 -18.62 8.06 5.53
N LEU A 58 -19.19 8.21 4.34
CA LEU A 58 -18.52 8.85 3.20
C LEU A 58 -18.16 10.33 3.44
N ARG A 59 -18.75 10.95 4.48
CA ARG A 59 -18.47 12.33 4.90
C ARG A 59 -17.49 12.42 6.07
N GLN A 60 -17.12 11.29 6.69
CA GLN A 60 -16.23 11.28 7.84
C GLN A 60 -14.78 11.52 7.41
N PRO A 61 -13.98 12.26 8.21
CA PRO A 61 -12.60 12.57 7.88
C PRO A 61 -11.74 11.33 7.60
N PHE A 62 -11.95 10.24 8.33
CA PHE A 62 -11.16 9.01 8.12
C PHE A 62 -11.33 8.41 6.72
N PHE A 63 -12.45 8.69 6.04
CA PHE A 63 -12.73 8.22 4.68
C PHE A 63 -12.27 9.20 3.59
N LYS A 64 -11.94 10.45 3.95
CA LYS A 64 -11.53 11.51 3.01
C LYS A 64 -10.03 11.43 2.70
N THR A 65 -9.61 10.34 2.06
CA THR A 65 -8.19 10.07 1.75
C THR A 65 -7.76 10.58 0.37
N ASP A 66 -8.57 11.37 -0.32
CA ASP A 66 -8.29 11.87 -1.68
C ASP A 66 -6.99 12.66 -1.76
N LEU A 67 -6.73 13.52 -0.77
CA LEU A 67 -5.49 14.29 -0.68
C LEU A 67 -4.28 13.37 -0.45
N VAL A 68 -4.37 12.46 0.52
CA VAL A 68 -3.28 11.51 0.82
C VAL A 68 -2.99 10.63 -0.39
N SER A 69 -4.03 10.16 -1.08
CA SER A 69 -3.89 9.33 -2.28
C SER A 69 -3.23 10.09 -3.45
N ARG A 70 -3.47 11.40 -3.58
CA ARG A 70 -2.75 12.24 -4.55
C ARG A 70 -1.28 12.39 -4.17
N LEU A 71 -1.00 12.71 -2.91
CA LEU A 71 0.35 12.84 -2.41
C LEU A 71 1.15 11.55 -2.64
N VAL A 72 0.61 10.39 -2.27
CA VAL A 72 1.25 9.08 -2.52
C VAL A 72 1.69 8.95 -3.99
N ARG A 73 0.81 9.24 -4.95
CA ARG A 73 1.13 9.15 -6.39
C ARG A 73 2.19 10.15 -6.84
N GLU A 74 2.09 11.40 -6.38
CA GLU A 74 3.08 12.45 -6.70
C GLU A 74 4.46 12.08 -6.15
N TRP A 75 4.50 11.47 -4.96
CA TRP A 75 5.72 10.96 -4.34
C TRP A 75 6.28 9.75 -5.08
N GLU A 76 5.44 8.79 -5.51
CA GLU A 76 5.87 7.66 -6.34
C GLU A 76 6.54 8.15 -7.63
N THR A 77 5.91 9.09 -8.36
CA THR A 77 6.48 9.67 -9.59
C THR A 77 7.81 10.39 -9.33
N THR A 78 7.90 11.13 -8.22
CA THR A 78 9.12 11.86 -7.86
C THR A 78 10.25 10.91 -7.48
N MET A 79 9.95 9.85 -6.71
CA MET A 79 10.94 8.83 -6.34
C MET A 79 11.43 8.06 -7.57
N ASP A 80 10.55 7.68 -8.48
CA ASP A 80 10.95 7.02 -9.72
C ASP A 80 11.90 7.89 -10.55
N ALA A 81 11.64 9.20 -10.64
CA ALA A 81 12.55 10.13 -11.33
C ALA A 81 13.91 10.30 -10.62
N MET A 82 13.94 10.30 -9.28
CA MET A 82 15.18 10.47 -8.51
C MET A 82 16.03 9.20 -8.43
N PHE A 83 15.41 8.02 -8.47
CA PHE A 83 16.08 6.73 -8.33
C PHE A 83 16.20 5.94 -9.63
N SER A 84 15.69 6.46 -10.76
CA SER A 84 15.91 5.84 -12.06
C SER A 84 17.41 5.79 -12.39
N PRO A 85 17.98 4.62 -12.68
CA PRO A 85 19.37 4.54 -13.14
C PRO A 85 19.48 5.25 -14.50
N PRO A 86 20.58 5.98 -14.77
CA PRO A 86 20.82 6.51 -16.10
C PRO A 86 20.91 5.34 -17.07
N SER A 87 19.96 5.25 -18.00
CA SER A 87 20.07 4.42 -19.17
C SER A 87 21.16 5.04 -20.04
N ASP A 88 22.41 4.61 -19.88
CA ASP A 88 23.38 4.41 -20.97
C ASP A 88 24.73 3.84 -20.47
N SER A 89 25.11 2.69 -21.07
CA SER A 89 26.46 2.16 -21.29
C SER A 89 27.39 1.77 -20.11
N SER A 90 27.61 0.45 -20.00
CA SER A 90 28.88 -0.26 -19.69
C SER A 90 29.81 0.25 -18.58
N SER A 91 29.94 -0.51 -17.49
CA SER A 91 31.18 -1.23 -17.12
C SER A 91 31.10 -1.82 -15.71
N SER A 92 31.58 -3.05 -15.58
CA SER A 92 31.97 -3.76 -14.36
C SER A 92 32.63 -2.89 -13.28
N ILE A 93 32.32 -3.16 -12.01
CA ILE A 93 33.28 -3.67 -11.01
C ILE A 93 32.48 -4.11 -9.78
N ALA A 94 32.76 -5.33 -9.35
CA ALA A 94 32.27 -5.94 -8.12
C ALA A 94 33.03 -5.41 -6.89
N ASP A 95 32.41 -5.64 -5.75
CA ASP A 95 32.98 -5.81 -4.40
C ASP A 95 32.95 -4.64 -3.41
N ALA A 96 32.08 -4.88 -2.42
CA ALA A 96 32.39 -4.92 -0.99
C ALA A 96 32.58 -3.60 -0.23
N GLU A 97 31.49 -3.07 0.32
CA GLU A 97 31.49 -2.54 1.70
C GLU A 97 30.21 -2.94 2.42
N GLY A 98 30.28 -4.06 3.14
CA GLY A 98 29.29 -4.48 4.11
C GLY A 98 29.81 -4.19 5.51
N HIS A 99 29.30 -3.14 6.17
CA HIS A 99 29.30 -3.07 7.64
C HIS A 99 28.36 -2.05 8.30
N GLU A 100 27.29 -1.59 7.63
CA GLU A 100 26.40 -0.57 8.22
C GLU A 100 24.90 -0.93 8.12
N ARG A 101 24.58 -2.23 8.08
CA ARG A 101 23.19 -2.71 7.87
C ARG A 101 22.42 -3.07 9.14
N CYS A 102 23.00 -3.00 10.34
CA CYS A 102 22.47 -3.79 11.46
C CYS A 102 21.52 -3.07 12.44
N ALA A 103 21.45 -1.74 12.48
CA ALA A 103 20.50 -1.03 13.35
C ALA A 103 19.48 -0.17 12.57
N VAL A 104 19.85 0.26 11.37
CA VAL A 104 19.07 1.16 10.50
C VAL A 104 17.97 0.40 9.74
N ALA A 105 18.15 -0.92 9.53
CA ALA A 105 17.20 -1.77 8.83
C ALA A 105 15.90 -2.01 9.60
N ALA A 106 15.90 -2.16 10.93
CA ALA A 106 14.76 -2.72 11.66
C ALA A 106 13.46 -1.87 11.60
N ALA A 107 13.56 -0.54 11.70
CA ALA A 107 12.38 0.34 11.67
C ALA A 107 11.85 0.57 10.24
N GLY A 108 12.75 0.77 9.28
CA GLY A 108 12.37 0.88 7.86
C GLY A 108 11.87 -0.43 7.28
N GLU A 109 12.42 -1.56 7.74
CA GLU A 109 11.95 -2.90 7.40
C GLU A 109 10.54 -3.14 7.96
N GLY A 110 10.22 -2.65 9.15
CA GLY A 110 8.88 -2.74 9.72
C GLY A 110 7.82 -2.01 8.89
N ILE A 111 8.05 -0.73 8.59
CA ILE A 111 7.11 0.07 7.78
C ILE A 111 7.01 -0.48 6.36
N PHE A 112 8.12 -0.83 5.74
CA PHE A 112 8.15 -1.43 4.41
C PHE A 112 7.39 -2.76 4.36
N ARG A 113 7.67 -3.70 5.29
CA ARG A 113 6.96 -4.99 5.39
C ARG A 113 5.47 -4.78 5.61
N ASN A 114 5.08 -3.86 6.49
CA ASN A 114 3.67 -3.53 6.73
C ASN A 114 3.00 -2.98 5.47
N THR A 115 3.68 -2.11 4.73
CA THR A 115 3.19 -1.51 3.49
C THR A 115 2.97 -2.58 2.43
N VAL A 116 3.94 -3.47 2.23
CA VAL A 116 3.81 -4.61 1.30
C VAL A 116 2.65 -5.52 1.71
N ALA A 117 2.55 -5.87 3.00
CA ALA A 117 1.45 -6.70 3.51
C ALA A 117 0.08 -6.03 3.30
N ALA A 118 -0.02 -4.71 3.51
CA ALA A 118 -1.21 -3.93 3.26
C ALA A 118 -1.64 -3.95 1.79
N LEU A 119 -0.69 -3.73 0.87
CA LEU A 119 -0.94 -3.76 -0.57
C LEU A 119 -1.42 -5.15 -1.04
N LEU A 120 -0.74 -6.22 -0.60
CA LEU A 120 -1.14 -7.60 -0.91
C LEU A 120 -2.54 -7.93 -0.36
N THR A 121 -2.82 -7.54 0.89
CA THR A 121 -4.13 -7.74 1.51
C THR A 121 -5.23 -7.03 0.73
N MET A 122 -5.01 -5.78 0.31
CA MET A 122 -5.97 -5.04 -0.50
C MET A 122 -6.21 -5.66 -1.87
N ARG A 123 -5.16 -6.21 -2.51
CA ARG A 123 -5.28 -6.92 -3.79
C ARG A 123 -6.18 -8.14 -3.63
N GLU A 124 -5.96 -8.93 -2.58
CA GLU A 124 -6.75 -10.14 -2.33
C GLU A 124 -8.20 -9.82 -1.94
N MET A 125 -8.41 -8.85 -1.05
CA MET A 125 -9.76 -8.42 -0.65
C MET A 125 -10.63 -7.98 -1.84
N ARG A 126 -10.01 -7.42 -2.88
CA ARG A 126 -10.70 -7.02 -4.12
C ARG A 126 -10.94 -8.20 -5.05
N ARG A 127 -9.98 -9.14 -5.16
CA ARG A 127 -10.10 -10.36 -5.98
C ARG A 127 -11.25 -11.26 -5.52
N VAL A 128 -11.44 -11.38 -4.20
CA VAL A 128 -12.43 -12.30 -3.60
C VAL A 128 -13.88 -11.78 -3.69
N SER A 129 -14.08 -10.55 -4.16
CA SER A 129 -15.42 -9.94 -4.19
C SER A 129 -16.20 -10.37 -5.46
N SER A 130 -17.02 -11.41 -5.34
CA SER A 130 -17.77 -12.02 -6.46
C SER A 130 -18.84 -11.12 -7.15
N THR A 131 -19.07 -9.90 -6.64
CA THR A 131 -19.93 -8.89 -7.29
C THR A 131 -19.43 -7.48 -6.98
N HIS A 132 -19.17 -6.68 -8.02
CA HIS A 132 -18.92 -5.25 -7.89
C HIS A 132 -20.24 -4.53 -7.64
N SER A 133 -20.29 -3.62 -6.66
CA SER A 133 -21.49 -2.84 -6.34
C SER A 133 -21.08 -1.39 -6.03
N ALA A 134 -22.02 -0.46 -6.03
CA ALA A 134 -21.75 0.96 -5.70
C ALA A 134 -21.15 1.18 -4.29
N PHE A 135 -21.15 0.16 -3.44
CA PHE A 135 -20.57 0.20 -2.09
C PHE A 135 -19.24 -0.54 -1.99
N SER A 136 -18.77 -1.15 -3.08
CA SER A 136 -17.46 -1.79 -3.15
C SER A 136 -16.37 -0.73 -3.27
N LEU A 137 -15.16 -1.07 -2.84
CA LEU A 137 -14.00 -0.22 -3.10
C LEU A 137 -13.75 -0.14 -4.62
N PRO A 138 -13.35 1.03 -5.16
CA PRO A 138 -12.96 1.14 -6.55
C PRO A 138 -11.73 0.25 -6.84
N PRO A 139 -11.46 -0.12 -8.11
CA PRO A 139 -10.22 -0.81 -8.49
C PRO A 139 -9.00 0.03 -8.07
N LEU A 140 -7.92 -0.62 -7.59
CA LEU A 140 -6.65 0.10 -7.49
C LEU A 140 -6.11 0.25 -8.91
N ASN A 141 -5.79 1.48 -9.31
CA ASN A 141 -4.86 1.72 -10.40
C ASN A 141 -3.45 1.47 -9.84
N LEU A 142 -3.02 0.20 -9.86
CA LEU A 142 -1.70 -0.26 -9.37
C LEU A 142 -0.61 -0.14 -10.42
N SER A 143 -0.87 0.53 -11.55
CA SER A 143 0.03 0.48 -12.72
C SER A 143 1.49 0.84 -12.38
N ASP A 144 1.71 1.67 -11.36
CA ASP A 144 3.04 2.13 -10.96
C ASP A 144 3.56 1.43 -9.68
N SER A 145 2.70 1.10 -8.71
CA SER A 145 3.10 0.36 -7.49
C SER A 145 3.43 -1.14 -7.74
N ASP A 146 3.18 -1.64 -8.95
CA ASP A 146 3.57 -2.98 -9.40
C ASP A 146 5.10 -3.17 -9.44
N LEU A 147 5.91 -2.10 -9.51
CA LEU A 147 7.37 -2.21 -9.47
C LEU A 147 7.90 -2.68 -8.11
N VAL A 148 7.26 -2.25 -7.01
CA VAL A 148 7.58 -2.71 -5.64
C VAL A 148 7.11 -4.15 -5.40
N LEU A 149 6.01 -4.57 -6.04
CA LEU A 149 5.48 -5.93 -5.92
C LEU A 149 6.18 -6.93 -6.88
N ARG A 150 6.61 -6.50 -8.07
CA ARG A 150 7.34 -7.34 -9.04
C ARG A 150 8.77 -7.66 -8.60
N SER A 151 9.41 -6.76 -7.86
CA SER A 151 10.73 -7.00 -7.26
C SER A 151 10.67 -8.01 -6.09
N ILE A 152 9.48 -8.28 -5.55
CA ILE A 152 9.23 -9.26 -4.50
C ILE A 152 8.66 -10.54 -5.15
N HIS A 153 9.50 -11.23 -5.93
CA HIS A 153 9.21 -12.62 -6.30
C HIS A 153 9.33 -13.47 -5.04
N ILE A 154 8.23 -13.59 -4.28
CA ILE A 154 8.09 -14.66 -3.30
C ILE A 154 7.67 -15.89 -4.10
N PRO A 155 8.50 -16.95 -4.21
CA PRO A 155 8.04 -18.19 -4.79
C PRO A 155 6.90 -18.68 -3.91
N CYS A 156 5.74 -18.92 -4.48
CA CYS A 156 4.61 -19.49 -3.76
C CYS A 156 4.87 -20.98 -3.56
N PRO A 157 5.08 -21.50 -2.34
CA PRO A 157 5.00 -22.93 -2.10
C PRO A 157 3.68 -23.19 -1.36
N ILE A 158 2.70 -23.74 -2.05
CA ILE A 158 1.80 -24.81 -1.56
C ILE A 158 0.77 -25.02 -2.68
N PRO A 159 0.87 -26.13 -3.44
CA PRO A 159 -0.21 -26.59 -4.30
C PRO A 159 -1.39 -26.99 -3.41
N ILE A 160 -2.57 -26.46 -3.69
CA ILE A 160 -3.81 -26.96 -3.09
C ILE A 160 -4.22 -28.18 -3.95
N PRO A 161 -4.24 -29.41 -3.40
CA PRO A 161 -4.74 -30.56 -4.15
C PRO A 161 -6.25 -30.43 -4.36
N TYR A 162 -6.68 -30.80 -5.57
CA TYR A 162 -8.08 -30.91 -5.97
C TYR A 162 -8.81 -32.00 -5.17
#